data_AF-A0A9D9T3K6-F1
#
_entry.id   AF-A0A9D9T3K6-F1
#
_cell.length_a   1.000
_cell.length_b   1.000
_cell.length_c   1.000
_cell.angle_alpha   90.00
_cell.angle_beta   90.00
_cell.angle_gamma   90.00
#
_symmetry.space_group_name_H-M   'P 1'
#
loop_
_entity.id
_entity.type
_entity.pdbx_description
1 polymer ?
#
loop_
_entity_poly.entity_id
_entity_poly.type
_entity_poly.pdbx_seq_one_letter_code
_entity_poly.pdbx_strand_id
1 'polypeptide(L)'
;MKFEKDLVARSGNSCEISGLTENLTCYLVAPKAGLNADEYVYITKNLADQLSGTIPVVANDWRCLNDSMWSEVEAVKVIAYRMLTQLKNEGWPTDLLEMIYLEDETLAWAKEGMEDEDALKHVDSNGVVLQMGDTVVLIKELDVKGSTITAKRGTAVRNIRLVHDDATLIEGKVDGQSIYILTKFVKKS
;
A
#
# COMPACT_ATOMS: atom_id res chain seq x y z
N MET A 1 -3.14 0.09 27.44
CA MET A 1 -2.81 -1.37 27.46
C MET A 1 -1.37 -1.57 28.00
N LYS A 2 -0.95 -2.78 28.36
CA LYS A 2 0.40 -3.02 28.93
C LYS A 2 1.52 -2.58 27.96
N PHE A 3 1.36 -2.88 26.67
CA PHE A 3 2.36 -2.56 25.64
C PHE A 3 2.59 -1.06 25.44
N GLU A 4 1.58 -0.21 25.64
CA GLU A 4 1.72 1.25 25.45
C GLU A 4 2.72 1.85 26.45
N LYS A 5 2.72 1.35 27.69
CA LYS A 5 3.69 1.79 28.70
C LYS A 5 5.11 1.37 28.34
N ASP A 6 5.26 0.13 27.88
CA ASP A 6 6.55 -0.42 27.45
C ASP A 6 7.08 0.35 26.23
N LEU A 7 6.19 0.70 25.29
CA LEU A 7 6.50 1.49 24.10
C LEU A 7 6.93 2.93 24.44
N VAL A 8 6.20 3.61 25.34
CA VAL A 8 6.57 4.97 25.79
C VAL A 8 7.90 4.96 26.54
N ALA A 9 8.17 3.92 27.34
CA ALA A 9 9.44 3.76 28.03
C ALA A 9 10.61 3.54 27.06
N ARG A 10 10.44 2.65 26.07
CA ARG A 10 11.45 2.38 25.02
C ARG A 10 11.78 3.61 24.19
N SER A 11 10.74 4.32 23.76
CA SER A 11 10.87 5.49 22.90
C SER A 11 11.36 6.76 23.62
N GLY A 12 11.52 6.71 24.96
CA GLY A 12 11.86 7.91 25.75
C GLY A 12 10.80 9.02 25.63
N ASN A 13 9.55 8.66 25.34
CA ASN A 13 8.47 9.59 25.01
C ASN A 13 8.81 10.54 23.83
N SER A 14 9.46 10.00 22.80
CA SER A 14 9.80 10.69 21.56
C SER A 14 9.40 9.85 20.34
N CYS A 15 9.23 10.49 19.19
CA CYS A 15 8.98 9.81 17.93
C CYS A 15 10.21 8.99 17.54
N GLU A 16 10.05 7.67 17.41
CA GLU A 16 11.15 6.74 17.07
C GLU A 16 11.65 6.91 15.63
N ILE A 17 10.98 7.73 14.81
CA ILE A 17 11.37 8.02 13.43
C ILE A 17 11.96 9.44 13.31
N SER A 18 11.23 10.45 13.78
CA SER A 18 11.60 11.87 13.60
C SER A 18 12.23 12.53 14.82
N GLY A 19 12.24 11.88 15.99
CA GLY A 19 12.73 12.44 17.25
C GLY A 19 11.84 13.52 17.88
N LEU A 20 10.76 13.94 17.22
CA LEU A 20 9.80 14.92 17.74
C LEU A 20 9.05 14.38 18.97
N THR A 21 8.65 15.26 19.88
CA THR A 21 7.99 14.86 21.15
C THR A 21 6.50 15.21 21.20
N GLU A 22 5.95 15.79 20.13
CA GLU A 22 4.58 16.30 20.09
C GLU A 22 3.65 15.41 19.26
N ASN A 23 2.37 15.36 19.66
CA ASN A 23 1.30 14.63 18.96
C ASN A 23 1.65 13.17 18.65
N LEU A 24 2.20 12.47 19.63
CA LEU A 24 2.64 11.09 19.49
C LEU A 24 1.47 10.11 19.55
N THR A 25 1.58 9.03 18.80
CA THR A 25 0.60 7.94 18.73
C THR A 25 1.32 6.60 18.56
N CYS A 26 0.68 5.53 19.04
CA CYS A 26 1.13 4.17 18.76
C CYS A 26 0.69 3.80 17.34
N TYR A 27 1.59 3.27 16.53
CA TYR A 27 1.30 2.76 15.19
C TYR A 27 1.70 1.30 15.10
N LEU A 28 0.73 0.44 14.78
CA LEU A 28 0.96 -0.99 14.58
C LEU A 28 1.61 -1.22 13.22
N VAL A 29 2.77 -1.87 13.21
CA VAL A 29 3.48 -2.19 11.96
C VAL A 29 2.91 -3.49 11.38
N ALA A 30 2.00 -3.33 10.43
CA ALA A 30 1.39 -4.45 9.70
C ALA A 30 2.46 -5.38 9.07
N PRO A 31 2.19 -6.69 8.91
CA PRO A 31 0.93 -7.40 9.18
C PRO A 31 0.85 -8.02 10.58
N LYS A 32 1.65 -7.54 11.55
CA LYS A 32 1.65 -8.07 12.92
C LYS A 32 0.29 -7.84 13.61
N ALA A 33 -0.02 -8.68 14.60
CA ALA A 33 -1.32 -8.70 15.26
C ALA A 33 -1.46 -7.72 16.44
N GLY A 34 -0.37 -7.06 16.84
CA GLY A 34 -0.36 -6.11 17.96
C GLY A 34 -0.27 -6.77 19.33
N LEU A 35 0.46 -7.88 19.43
CA LEU A 35 0.53 -8.69 20.66
C LEU A 35 1.46 -8.10 21.72
N ASN A 36 2.49 -7.36 21.30
CA ASN A 36 3.52 -6.79 22.17
C ASN A 36 4.04 -5.44 21.61
N ALA A 37 4.86 -4.73 22.38
CA ALA A 37 5.36 -3.40 22.03
C ALA A 37 6.34 -3.40 20.84
N ASP A 38 6.98 -4.53 20.54
CA ASP A 38 7.95 -4.64 19.42
C ASP A 38 7.26 -4.69 18.06
N GLU A 39 5.94 -4.86 18.04
CA GLU A 39 5.13 -4.77 16.83
C GLU A 39 4.63 -3.35 16.55
N TYR A 40 4.89 -2.40 17.46
CA TYR A 40 4.50 -1.01 17.35
C TYR A 40 5.70 -0.08 17.23
N VAL A 41 5.46 1.08 16.61
CA VAL A 41 6.33 2.25 16.69
C VAL A 41 5.59 3.40 17.37
N TYR A 42 6.30 4.21 18.14
CA TYR A 42 5.79 5.46 18.69
C TYR A 42 6.18 6.59 17.77
N ILE A 43 5.20 7.19 17.09
CA ILE A 43 5.46 8.16 16.02
C ILE A 43 4.52 9.35 16.13
N THR A 44 4.83 10.44 15.43
CA THR A 44 3.90 11.57 15.34
C THR A 44 2.65 11.16 14.56
N LYS A 45 1.52 11.76 14.93
CA LYS A 45 0.24 11.54 14.27
C LYS A 45 0.31 11.84 12.77
N ASN A 46 1.07 12.86 12.36
CA ASN A 46 1.26 13.19 10.95
C ASN A 46 1.91 12.03 10.17
N LEU A 47 3.01 11.45 10.68
CA LEU A 47 3.65 10.30 10.03
C LEU A 47 2.73 9.06 10.03
N ALA A 48 1.99 8.83 11.12
CA ALA A 48 1.01 7.75 11.19
C ALA A 48 -0.13 7.89 10.16
N ASP A 49 -0.61 9.12 9.96
CA ASP A 49 -1.67 9.42 8.99
C ASP A 49 -1.15 9.26 7.55
N GLN A 50 0.13 9.56 7.28
CA GLN A 50 0.79 9.30 5.99
C GLN A 50 0.96 7.78 5.73
N LEU A 51 1.43 7.03 6.74
CA LEU A 51 1.62 5.58 6.65
C LEU A 51 0.31 4.81 6.44
N SER A 52 -0.77 5.27 7.07
CA SER A 52 -2.10 4.66 6.91
C SER A 52 -2.80 5.06 5.61
N GLY A 53 -2.21 5.97 4.81
CA GLY A 53 -2.83 6.51 3.61
C GLY A 53 -4.00 7.47 3.87
N THR A 54 -4.18 7.93 5.12
CA THR A 54 -5.20 8.90 5.49
C THR A 54 -4.90 10.28 4.90
N ILE A 55 -3.62 10.62 4.77
CA ILE A 55 -3.14 11.82 4.09
C ILE A 55 -2.04 11.49 3.07
N PRO A 56 -1.80 12.35 2.06
CA PRO A 56 -0.73 12.13 1.09
C PRO A 56 0.65 12.12 1.74
N VAL A 57 1.55 11.30 1.21
CA VAL A 57 2.95 11.27 1.66
C VAL A 57 3.67 12.54 1.22
N VAL A 58 4.39 13.17 2.15
CA VAL A 58 5.21 14.37 1.94
C VAL A 58 6.68 14.00 2.12
N ALA A 59 7.44 13.93 1.04
CA ALA A 59 8.82 13.42 1.04
C ALA A 59 9.76 14.09 2.06
N ASN A 60 9.58 15.39 2.33
CA ASN A 60 10.41 16.12 3.27
C ASN A 60 10.22 15.69 4.74
N ASP A 61 9.04 15.19 5.11
CA ASP A 61 8.77 14.74 6.48
C ASP A 61 9.57 13.47 6.82
N TRP A 62 10.00 12.73 5.79
CA TRP A 62 10.72 11.46 5.88
C TRP A 62 12.25 11.61 5.72
N ARG A 63 12.79 12.83 5.68
CA ARG A 63 14.25 13.04 5.64
C ARG A 63 14.98 12.49 6.87
N CYS A 64 14.26 12.35 7.99
CA CYS A 64 14.74 11.71 9.21
C CYS A 64 15.01 10.21 9.08
N LEU A 65 14.65 9.57 7.96
CA LEU A 65 14.93 8.15 7.70
C LEU A 65 16.42 7.81 7.66
N ASN A 66 17.28 8.77 7.31
CA ASN A 66 18.73 8.60 7.37
C ASN A 66 19.23 8.22 8.77
N ASP A 67 18.56 8.69 9.81
CA ASP A 67 18.93 8.40 11.20
C ASP A 67 18.18 7.18 11.73
N SER A 68 16.86 7.11 11.49
CA SER A 68 16.01 6.04 12.03
C SER A 68 16.22 4.67 11.38
N MET A 69 16.78 4.61 10.16
CA MET A 69 17.16 3.34 9.53
C MET A 69 18.21 2.53 10.32
N TRP A 70 18.96 3.19 11.21
CA TRP A 70 19.98 2.58 12.07
C TRP A 70 19.48 2.26 13.49
N SER A 71 18.19 2.43 13.76
CA SER A 71 17.58 2.14 15.06
C SER A 71 17.80 0.68 15.47
N GLU A 72 17.97 0.40 16.77
CA GLU A 72 18.01 -0.98 17.29
C GLU A 72 16.61 -1.64 17.33
N VAL A 73 15.55 -0.87 17.06
CA VAL A 73 14.17 -1.36 17.07
C VAL A 73 13.77 -1.84 15.69
N GLU A 74 13.53 -3.15 15.54
CA GLU A 74 13.20 -3.77 14.25
C GLU A 74 11.96 -3.15 13.58
N ALA A 75 10.91 -2.82 14.35
CA ALA A 75 9.72 -2.15 13.82
C ALA A 75 10.04 -0.78 13.17
N VAL A 76 11.02 -0.05 13.71
CA VAL A 76 11.46 1.23 13.16
C VAL A 76 12.22 1.00 11.86
N LYS A 77 13.14 0.03 11.82
CA LYS A 77 13.87 -0.36 10.60
C LYS A 77 12.91 -0.79 9.48
N VAL A 78 11.86 -1.55 9.82
CA VAL A 78 10.82 -1.95 8.87
C VAL A 78 10.14 -0.74 8.25
N ILE A 79 9.68 0.22 9.05
CA ILE A 79 9.04 1.43 8.53
C ILE A 79 10.04 2.24 7.68
N ALA A 80 11.28 2.37 8.13
CA ALA A 80 12.32 3.08 7.38
C ALA A 80 12.51 2.48 5.99
N TYR A 81 12.68 1.16 5.89
CA TYR A 81 12.81 0.46 4.61
C TYR A 81 11.59 0.66 3.70
N ARG A 82 10.38 0.51 4.24
CA ARG A 82 9.14 0.65 3.46
C ARG A 82 9.02 2.06 2.87
N MET A 83 9.27 3.08 3.69
CA MET A 83 9.16 4.47 3.25
C MET A 83 10.29 4.87 2.30
N LEU A 84 11.52 4.40 2.54
CA LEU A 84 12.62 4.61 1.59
C LEU A 84 12.30 4.00 0.23
N THR A 85 11.72 2.79 0.21
CA THR A 85 11.30 2.14 -1.04
C THR A 85 10.16 2.91 -1.73
N GLN A 86 9.13 3.32 -0.98
CA GLN A 86 8.01 4.11 -1.51
C GLN A 86 8.49 5.45 -2.10
N LEU A 87 9.51 6.06 -1.51
CA LEU A 87 10.05 7.35 -1.91
C LEU A 87 11.22 7.24 -2.91
N LYS A 88 11.56 6.05 -3.42
CA LYS A 88 12.74 5.82 -4.29
C LYS A 88 12.87 6.79 -5.48
N ASN A 89 11.75 7.30 -5.98
CA ASN A 89 11.72 8.26 -7.10
C ASN A 89 12.15 9.69 -6.73
N GLU A 90 12.32 10.00 -5.44
CA GLU A 90 12.84 11.28 -4.93
C GLU A 90 14.37 11.39 -5.04
N GLY A 91 15.05 10.32 -5.46
CA GLY A 91 16.49 10.25 -5.70
C GLY A 91 17.32 10.01 -4.43
N TRP A 92 17.07 10.75 -3.35
CA TRP A 92 17.80 10.60 -2.08
C TRP A 92 17.61 9.26 -1.35
N PRO A 93 16.46 8.54 -1.45
CA PRO A 93 16.30 7.28 -0.74
C PRO A 93 17.13 6.14 -1.33
N THR A 94 17.51 6.24 -2.61
CA THR A 94 18.28 5.20 -3.31
C THR A 94 19.60 4.91 -2.60
N ASP A 95 20.36 5.96 -2.28
CA ASP A 95 21.65 5.82 -1.58
C ASP A 95 21.45 5.19 -0.19
N LEU A 96 20.35 5.52 0.50
CA LEU A 96 20.05 4.97 1.82
C LEU A 96 19.58 3.50 1.75
N LEU A 97 18.84 3.11 0.72
CA LEU A 97 18.45 1.72 0.47
C LEU A 97 19.65 0.83 0.17
N GLU A 98 20.71 1.38 -0.43
CA GLU A 98 21.96 0.64 -0.65
C GLU A 98 22.76 0.46 0.65
N MET A 99 22.61 1.37 1.61
CA MET A 99 23.31 1.33 2.90
C MET A 99 22.56 0.57 3.99
N ILE A 100 21.22 0.51 3.91
CA ILE A 100 20.41 -0.13 4.96
C ILE A 100 20.73 -1.61 5.04
N TYR A 101 21.05 -2.08 6.25
CA TYR A 101 21.20 -3.50 6.53
C TYR A 101 20.04 -3.97 7.39
N LEU A 102 19.32 -4.97 6.88
CA LEU A 102 18.24 -5.65 7.58
C LEU A 102 18.59 -7.13 7.67
N GLU A 103 18.34 -7.72 8.83
CA GLU A 103 18.39 -9.18 8.97
C GLU A 103 17.25 -9.82 8.18
N ASP A 104 17.41 -11.09 7.79
CA ASP A 104 16.47 -11.78 6.89
C ASP A 104 15.02 -11.76 7.42
N GLU A 105 14.83 -11.95 8.73
CA GLU A 105 13.51 -11.91 9.35
C GLU A 105 12.87 -10.51 9.29
N THR A 106 13.65 -9.46 9.56
CA THR A 106 13.19 -8.06 9.50
C THR A 106 12.92 -7.64 8.07
N LEU A 107 13.76 -8.04 7.12
CA LEU A 107 13.55 -7.78 5.70
C LEU A 107 12.29 -8.49 5.18
N ALA A 108 12.07 -9.74 5.59
CA ALA A 108 10.85 -10.48 5.25
C ALA A 108 9.61 -9.77 5.78
N TRP A 109 9.63 -9.31 7.05
CA TRP A 109 8.55 -8.52 7.60
C TRP A 109 8.35 -7.20 6.85
N ALA A 110 9.42 -6.51 6.50
CA ALA A 110 9.35 -5.27 5.74
C ALA A 110 8.64 -5.48 4.40
N LYS A 111 9.01 -6.53 3.66
CA LYS A 111 8.40 -6.87 2.37
C LYS A 111 6.95 -7.34 2.49
N GLU A 112 6.59 -8.10 3.51
CA GLU A 112 5.23 -8.66 3.66
C GLU A 112 4.14 -7.59 3.79
N GLY A 113 4.44 -6.48 4.47
CA GLY A 113 3.50 -5.36 4.61
C GLY A 113 3.66 -4.27 3.55
N MET A 114 4.39 -4.54 2.47
CA MET A 114 4.41 -3.68 1.28
C MET A 114 3.45 -4.27 0.25
N GLU A 115 2.73 -3.40 -0.45
CA GLU A 115 2.14 -3.81 -1.72
C GLU A 115 3.29 -4.11 -2.68
N ASP A 116 3.32 -5.33 -3.20
CA ASP A 116 4.32 -5.74 -4.16
C ASP A 116 4.23 -4.79 -5.37
N GLU A 117 5.27 -3.99 -5.60
CA GLU A 117 5.31 -3.06 -6.73
C GLU A 117 5.28 -3.81 -8.07
N ASP A 118 5.74 -5.08 -8.06
CA ASP A 118 5.64 -6.03 -9.17
C ASP A 118 4.35 -6.84 -9.14
N ALA A 119 3.45 -6.63 -8.17
CA ALA A 119 2.12 -7.22 -8.23
C ALA A 119 1.43 -6.79 -9.52
N LEU A 120 0.81 -7.77 -10.15
CA LEU A 120 -0.04 -7.61 -11.30
C LEU A 120 -1.19 -6.62 -11.00
N LYS A 121 -1.03 -5.34 -11.36
CA LYS A 121 -2.02 -4.28 -11.11
C LYS A 121 -3.01 -4.15 -12.26
N HIS A 122 -4.28 -4.46 -12.00
CA HIS A 122 -5.37 -4.13 -12.93
C HIS A 122 -5.65 -2.63 -12.90
N VAL A 123 -5.37 -1.93 -13.99
CA VAL A 123 -5.63 -0.48 -14.12
C VAL A 123 -6.65 -0.20 -15.22
N ASP A 124 -7.59 0.70 -14.94
CA ASP A 124 -8.59 1.14 -15.91
C ASP A 124 -7.99 2.03 -17.00
N SER A 125 -8.82 2.51 -17.94
CA SER A 125 -8.37 3.36 -19.05
C SER A 125 -7.77 4.71 -18.62
N ASN A 126 -7.99 5.15 -17.38
CA ASN A 126 -7.48 6.40 -16.82
C ASN A 126 -6.31 6.17 -15.84
N GLY A 127 -5.84 4.93 -15.70
CA GLY A 127 -4.77 4.59 -14.76
C GLY A 127 -5.24 4.41 -13.31
N VAL A 128 -6.55 4.30 -13.07
CA VAL A 128 -7.09 4.02 -11.74
C VAL A 128 -6.99 2.52 -11.46
N VAL A 129 -6.39 2.15 -10.32
CA VAL A 129 -6.28 0.76 -9.89
C VAL A 129 -7.68 0.20 -9.55
N LEU A 130 -7.98 -0.96 -10.13
CA LEU A 130 -9.21 -1.71 -9.92
C LEU A 130 -9.03 -2.71 -8.79
N GLN A 131 -10.04 -2.82 -7.94
CA GLN A 131 -10.10 -3.78 -6.85
C GLN A 131 -11.24 -4.79 -7.08
N MET A 132 -11.11 -5.97 -6.48
CA MET A 132 -12.18 -6.95 -6.49
C MET A 132 -13.46 -6.36 -5.86
N GLY A 133 -14.59 -6.52 -6.54
CA GLY A 133 -15.87 -5.97 -6.10
C GLY A 133 -16.20 -4.58 -6.65
N ASP A 134 -15.25 -3.90 -7.32
CA ASP A 134 -15.49 -2.60 -7.92
C ASP A 134 -16.61 -2.63 -8.98
N THR A 135 -17.17 -1.45 -9.25
CA THR A 135 -18.04 -1.22 -10.40
C THR A 135 -17.30 -0.41 -11.45
N VAL A 136 -17.35 -0.88 -12.68
CA VAL A 136 -16.72 -0.21 -13.83
C VAL A 136 -17.74 0.05 -14.93
N VAL A 137 -17.45 1.00 -15.81
CA VAL A 137 -18.30 1.37 -16.94
C VAL A 137 -17.54 1.15 -18.23
N LEU A 138 -18.19 0.52 -19.20
CA LEU A 138 -17.61 0.33 -20.54
C LEU A 138 -17.47 1.67 -21.27
N ILE A 139 -16.26 1.97 -21.74
CA ILE A 139 -15.99 3.19 -22.53
C ILE A 139 -16.07 2.95 -24.04
N LYS A 140 -16.16 1.68 -24.45
CA LYS A 140 -16.34 1.23 -25.83
C LYS A 140 -17.42 0.15 -25.91
N GLU A 141 -17.99 0.00 -27.09
CA GLU A 141 -18.87 -1.13 -27.40
C GLU A 141 -18.02 -2.37 -27.66
N LEU A 142 -18.44 -3.51 -27.11
CA LEU A 142 -17.71 -4.77 -27.16
C LEU A 142 -18.65 -5.90 -27.58
N ASP A 143 -18.26 -6.64 -28.62
CA ASP A 143 -18.93 -7.88 -28.98
C ASP A 143 -18.48 -9.01 -28.05
N VAL A 144 -19.44 -9.65 -27.38
CA VAL A 144 -19.15 -10.75 -26.47
C VAL A 144 -18.88 -12.01 -27.27
N LYS A 145 -17.64 -12.49 -27.24
CA LYS A 145 -17.27 -13.75 -27.89
C LYS A 145 -18.14 -14.89 -27.37
N GLY A 146 -18.77 -15.63 -28.28
CA GLY A 146 -19.65 -16.75 -27.94
C GLY A 146 -21.08 -16.36 -27.56
N SER A 147 -21.47 -15.10 -27.77
CA SER A 147 -22.84 -14.61 -27.57
C SER A 147 -23.27 -13.73 -28.76
N THR A 148 -24.59 -13.58 -28.94
CA THR A 148 -25.15 -12.56 -29.86
C THR A 148 -25.32 -11.21 -29.17
N ILE A 149 -24.89 -11.09 -27.91
CA ILE A 149 -25.00 -9.89 -27.10
C ILE A 149 -23.80 -8.98 -27.39
N THR A 150 -24.10 -7.73 -27.73
CA THR A 150 -23.11 -6.65 -27.81
C THR A 150 -23.24 -5.77 -26.57
N ALA A 151 -22.18 -5.69 -25.78
CA ALA A 151 -22.12 -4.88 -24.59
C ALA A 151 -21.86 -3.42 -24.98
N LYS A 152 -22.89 -2.58 -24.86
CA LYS A 152 -22.85 -1.18 -25.30
C LYS A 152 -21.93 -0.33 -24.42
N ARG A 153 -21.39 0.73 -25.02
CA ARG A 153 -20.72 1.80 -24.27
C ARG A 153 -21.68 2.38 -23.22
N GLY A 154 -21.18 2.61 -22.01
CA GLY A 154 -21.96 3.11 -20.88
C GLY A 154 -22.58 2.03 -20.01
N THR A 155 -22.54 0.75 -20.42
CA THR A 155 -23.00 -0.35 -19.57
C THR A 155 -22.13 -0.45 -18.32
N ALA A 156 -22.77 -0.48 -17.16
CA ALA A 156 -22.12 -0.67 -15.87
C ALA A 156 -21.96 -2.16 -15.57
N VAL A 157 -20.74 -2.56 -15.24
CA VAL A 157 -20.36 -3.91 -14.84
C VAL A 157 -20.00 -3.86 -13.36
N ARG A 158 -20.88 -4.44 -12.54
CA ARG A 158 -20.78 -4.40 -11.08
C ARG A 158 -20.10 -5.66 -10.55
N ASN A 159 -19.42 -5.54 -9.41
CA ASN A 159 -18.81 -6.65 -8.69
C ASN A 159 -17.78 -7.41 -9.55
N ILE A 160 -16.85 -6.67 -10.14
CA ILE A 160 -15.81 -7.25 -11.01
C ILE A 160 -14.87 -8.15 -10.21
N ARG A 161 -14.29 -9.14 -10.88
CA ARG A 161 -13.21 -9.97 -10.35
C ARG A 161 -11.94 -9.70 -11.13
N LEU A 162 -10.82 -9.71 -10.41
CA LEU A 162 -9.50 -9.53 -10.96
C LEU A 162 -8.97 -10.87 -11.48
N VAL A 163 -8.37 -10.86 -12.66
CA VAL A 163 -7.75 -12.07 -13.24
C VAL A 163 -6.32 -12.19 -12.71
N HIS A 164 -6.05 -13.26 -11.96
CA HIS A 164 -4.81 -13.40 -11.20
C HIS A 164 -3.53 -13.49 -12.05
N ASP A 165 -3.63 -13.86 -13.32
CA ASP A 165 -2.51 -14.11 -14.25
C ASP A 165 -2.44 -13.11 -15.42
N ASP A 166 -3.42 -12.22 -15.56
CA ASP A 166 -3.44 -11.18 -16.61
C ASP A 166 -3.98 -9.84 -16.09
N ALA A 167 -3.08 -8.87 -15.92
CA ALA A 167 -3.38 -7.50 -15.45
C ALA A 167 -4.31 -6.74 -16.40
N THR A 168 -4.36 -7.17 -17.65
CA THR A 168 -5.13 -6.52 -18.69
C THR A 168 -6.56 -7.02 -18.73
N LEU A 169 -6.92 -8.07 -17.98
CA LEU A 169 -8.24 -8.67 -17.97
C LEU A 169 -8.92 -8.59 -16.61
N ILE A 170 -10.22 -8.33 -16.64
CA ILE A 170 -11.12 -8.48 -15.50
C ILE A 170 -12.31 -9.33 -15.92
N GLU A 171 -12.87 -10.10 -14.98
CA GLU A 171 -14.13 -10.81 -15.18
C GLU A 171 -15.29 -9.96 -14.65
N GLY A 172 -16.36 -9.85 -15.42
CA GLY A 172 -17.57 -9.16 -15.00
C GLY A 172 -18.83 -9.75 -15.61
N LYS A 173 -19.99 -9.33 -15.13
CA LYS A 173 -21.29 -9.78 -15.65
C LYS A 173 -22.00 -8.69 -16.44
N VAL A 174 -22.43 -9.03 -17.65
CA VAL A 174 -23.29 -8.19 -18.51
C VAL A 174 -24.50 -9.04 -18.90
N ASP A 175 -25.70 -8.52 -18.68
CA ASP A 175 -26.97 -9.21 -18.97
C ASP A 175 -27.03 -10.66 -18.45
N GLY A 176 -26.45 -10.90 -17.27
CA GLY A 176 -26.41 -12.21 -16.61
C GLY A 176 -25.30 -13.16 -17.09
N GLN A 177 -24.58 -12.82 -18.16
CA GLN A 177 -23.48 -13.61 -18.69
C GLN A 177 -22.13 -13.11 -18.14
N SER A 178 -21.29 -14.03 -17.65
CA SER A 178 -19.89 -13.72 -17.29
C SER A 178 -19.05 -13.53 -18.55
N ILE A 179 -18.28 -12.45 -18.60
CA ILE A 179 -17.40 -12.10 -19.71
C ILE A 179 -16.05 -11.61 -19.19
N TYR A 180 -14.99 -11.84 -19.96
CA TYR A 180 -13.69 -11.22 -19.73
C TYR A 180 -13.59 -9.90 -20.51
N ILE A 181 -13.16 -8.84 -19.82
CA ILE A 181 -13.10 -7.48 -20.35
C ILE A 181 -11.68 -6.96 -20.22
N LEU A 182 -11.16 -6.36 -21.29
CA LEU A 182 -9.87 -5.69 -21.23
C LEU A 182 -9.98 -4.41 -20.40
N THR A 183 -9.10 -4.22 -19.42
CA THR A 183 -9.14 -3.10 -18.47
C THR A 183 -9.02 -1.74 -19.17
N LYS A 184 -8.32 -1.68 -20.31
CA LYS A 184 -8.22 -0.48 -21.17
C LYS A 184 -9.55 -0.01 -21.79
N PHE A 185 -10.62 -0.81 -21.70
CA PHE A 185 -11.96 -0.49 -22.21
C PHE A 185 -12.98 -0.19 -21.11
N VAL A 186 -12.53 -0.10 -19.86
CA VAL A 186 -13.37 0.25 -18.73
C VAL A 186 -12.83 1.47 -18.01
N LYS A 187 -13.74 2.16 -17.31
CA LYS A 187 -13.45 3.22 -16.36
C LYS A 187 -14.08 2.89 -15.02
N LYS A 188 -13.38 3.06 -13.91
CA LYS A 188 -13.96 2.92 -12.56
C LYS A 188 -15.09 3.94 -12.36
N SER A 189 -16.25 3.46 -11.90
CA SER A 189 -17.45 4.27 -11.65
C SER A 189 -17.41 4.97 -10.31
#